data_AF-A0A7G8BV32-F1
#
_entry.id   AF-A0A7G8BV32-F1
#
_cell.length_a   1.000
_cell.length_b   1.000
_cell.length_c   1.000
_cell.angle_alpha   90.00
_cell.angle_beta   90.00
_cell.angle_gamma   90.00
#
_symmetry.space_group_name_H-M   'P 1'
#
loop_
_entity.id
_entity.type
_entity.pdbx_description
1 polymer ?
#
loop_
_entity_poly.entity_id
_entity_poly.type
_entity_poly.pdbx_seq_one_letter_code
_entity_poly.pdbx_strand_id
1 'polypeptide(L)'
;MKTMMMAAVCFLGFAADAVVSQSAKAVPLGLWQATLDGMPGVTLTLANDAGELGGTVVFYGIDGHSQRVMVVEPHTVLRPHMEGNTLLFEMKMDRVPGGFARVKVVFDSETKAEIKCLDCGADSPTAELVKQTGQLQRQ
;
A
#
# COMPACT_ATOMS: atom_id res chain seq x y z
N MET A 1 -77.55 -1.56 -7.31
CA MET A 1 -76.34 -2.25 -6.79
C MET A 1 -75.80 -3.07 -7.95
N LYS A 2 -74.95 -2.56 -8.85
CA LYS A 2 -73.55 -2.09 -8.73
C LYS A 2 -72.58 -3.18 -8.26
N THR A 3 -71.93 -3.82 -9.22
CA THR A 3 -70.53 -4.27 -9.08
C THR A 3 -69.88 -4.38 -10.45
N MET A 4 -69.01 -3.41 -10.74
CA MET A 4 -68.06 -3.39 -11.85
C MET A 4 -66.93 -4.38 -11.56
N MET A 5 -66.52 -5.12 -12.60
CA MET A 5 -65.32 -5.95 -12.59
C MET A 5 -64.15 -5.07 -13.05
N MET A 6 -63.18 -4.82 -12.18
CA MET A 6 -61.99 -3.99 -12.45
C MET A 6 -60.79 -4.92 -12.58
N ALA A 7 -60.22 -5.01 -13.78
CA ALA A 7 -59.07 -5.84 -14.08
C ALA A 7 -57.80 -5.23 -13.46
N ALA A 8 -57.05 -6.05 -12.72
CA ALA A 8 -55.77 -5.69 -12.14
C ALA A 8 -54.66 -5.73 -13.21
N VAL A 9 -53.99 -4.61 -13.42
CA VAL A 9 -52.77 -4.50 -14.24
C VAL A 9 -51.58 -4.50 -13.29
N CYS A 10 -50.84 -5.60 -13.24
CA CYS A 10 -49.57 -5.70 -12.52
C CYS A 10 -48.47 -4.97 -13.30
N PHE A 11 -48.09 -3.79 -12.83
CA PHE A 11 -46.87 -3.12 -13.27
C PHE A 11 -45.65 -3.82 -12.64
N LEU A 12 -44.90 -4.57 -13.45
CA LEU A 12 -43.60 -5.12 -13.08
C LEU A 12 -42.56 -3.99 -13.10
N GLY A 13 -42.28 -3.43 -11.92
CA GLY A 13 -41.17 -2.51 -11.73
C GLY A 13 -39.84 -3.27 -11.75
N PHE A 14 -39.06 -3.10 -12.81
CA PHE A 14 -37.64 -3.48 -12.83
C PHE A 14 -36.89 -2.55 -11.87
N ALA A 15 -36.50 -3.06 -10.70
CA ALA A 15 -35.48 -2.43 -9.89
C ALA A 15 -34.16 -2.55 -10.65
N ALA A 16 -33.63 -1.42 -11.13
CA ALA A 16 -32.27 -1.36 -11.64
C ALA A 16 -31.32 -1.46 -10.45
N ASP A 17 -30.78 -2.66 -10.21
CA ASP A 17 -29.60 -2.84 -9.37
C ASP A 17 -28.45 -2.04 -9.99
N ALA A 18 -28.15 -0.89 -9.40
CA ALA A 18 -26.93 -0.16 -9.69
C ALA A 18 -25.76 -1.03 -9.23
N VAL A 19 -25.16 -1.76 -10.18
CA VAL A 19 -23.88 -2.44 -9.97
C VAL A 19 -22.85 -1.35 -9.72
N VAL A 20 -22.61 -1.05 -8.44
CA VAL A 20 -21.46 -0.25 -8.01
C VAL A 20 -20.23 -1.09 -8.36
N SER A 21 -19.68 -0.86 -9.55
CA SER A 21 -18.33 -1.27 -9.87
C SER A 21 -17.40 -0.47 -8.95
N GLN A 22 -17.08 -1.02 -7.78
CA GLN A 22 -15.88 -0.63 -7.06
C GLN A 22 -14.71 -0.94 -7.99
N SER A 23 -14.27 0.07 -8.73
CA SER A 23 -13.02 0.02 -9.49
C SER A 23 -11.92 -0.30 -8.49
N ALA A 24 -11.55 -1.57 -8.36
CA ALA A 24 -10.41 -1.98 -7.58
C ALA A 24 -9.20 -1.24 -8.14
N LYS A 25 -8.70 -0.24 -7.40
CA LYS A 25 -7.55 0.55 -7.81
C LYS A 25 -6.39 -0.44 -7.99
N ALA A 26 -5.75 -0.43 -9.16
CA ALA A 26 -4.66 -1.36 -9.46
C ALA A 26 -3.56 -1.25 -8.41
N VAL A 27 -3.02 -2.39 -7.95
CA VAL A 27 -1.94 -2.41 -6.97
C VAL A 27 -0.70 -1.74 -7.59
N PRO A 28 -0.12 -0.72 -6.95
CA PRO A 28 0.98 0.05 -7.51
C PRO A 28 2.33 -0.71 -7.37
N LEU A 29 2.51 -1.73 -8.20
CA LEU A 29 3.73 -2.55 -8.29
C LEU A 29 4.95 -1.73 -8.74
N GLY A 30 6.15 -2.24 -8.40
CA GLY A 30 7.44 -1.70 -8.82
C GLY A 30 8.36 -1.33 -7.66
N LEU A 31 9.41 -0.57 -8.00
CA LEU A 31 10.40 -0.05 -7.07
C LEU A 31 10.03 1.37 -6.63
N TRP A 32 10.03 1.61 -5.34
CA TRP A 32 9.70 2.86 -4.68
C TRP A 32 10.84 3.26 -3.75
N GLN A 33 11.26 4.51 -3.77
CA GLN A 33 12.39 4.97 -2.97
C GLN A 33 12.09 6.28 -2.28
N ALA A 34 12.52 6.38 -1.01
CA ALA A 34 12.60 7.62 -0.27
C ALA A 34 14.06 7.96 -0.04
N THR A 35 14.37 9.25 -0.12
CA THR A 35 15.68 9.80 0.22
C THR A 35 15.57 10.71 1.43
N LEU A 36 16.57 10.68 2.30
CA LEU A 36 16.74 11.60 3.42
C LEU A 36 18.04 12.38 3.19
N ASP A 37 17.95 13.70 3.02
CA ASP A 37 19.11 14.57 2.77
C ASP A 37 20.01 14.10 1.60
N GLY A 38 19.40 13.58 0.54
CA GLY A 38 20.10 13.06 -0.65
C GLY A 38 20.69 11.65 -0.47
N MET A 39 20.55 11.06 0.71
CA MET A 39 20.96 9.68 1.02
C MET A 39 19.76 8.72 0.90
N PRO A 40 19.98 7.43 0.60
CA PRO A 40 18.89 6.45 0.60
C PRO A 40 18.31 6.33 2.01
N GLY A 41 16.98 6.46 2.15
CA GLY A 41 16.27 6.29 3.42
C GLY A 41 15.44 5.01 3.44
N VAL A 42 14.62 4.79 2.40
CA VAL A 42 13.79 3.59 2.27
C VAL A 42 13.79 3.11 0.82
N THR A 43 13.82 1.80 0.61
CA THR A 43 13.53 1.16 -0.67
C THR A 43 12.43 0.13 -0.50
N LEU A 44 11.30 0.31 -1.15
CA LEU A 44 10.17 -0.63 -1.17
C LEU A 44 10.04 -1.22 -2.57
N THR A 45 10.08 -2.54 -2.68
CA THR A 45 9.83 -3.27 -3.92
C THR A 45 8.55 -4.07 -3.76
N LEU A 46 7.58 -3.84 -4.64
CA LEU A 46 6.31 -4.56 -4.68
C LEU A 46 6.20 -5.33 -5.99
N ALA A 47 5.83 -6.60 -5.88
CA ALA A 47 5.62 -7.49 -7.01
C ALA A 47 4.31 -8.28 -6.82
N ASN A 48 3.78 -8.78 -7.92
CA ASN A 48 2.71 -9.76 -7.91
C ASN A 48 3.29 -11.09 -8.40
N ASP A 49 3.21 -12.12 -7.57
CA ASP A 49 3.60 -13.48 -7.92
C ASP A 49 2.35 -14.38 -7.84
N ALA A 50 1.96 -14.96 -8.98
CA ALA A 50 0.78 -15.81 -9.11
C ALA A 50 -0.54 -15.23 -8.54
N GLY A 51 -0.70 -13.90 -8.55
CA GLY A 51 -1.88 -13.21 -8.01
C GLY A 51 -1.72 -12.73 -6.57
N GLU A 52 -0.64 -13.11 -5.88
CA GLU A 52 -0.34 -12.68 -4.52
C GLU A 52 0.57 -11.45 -4.52
N LEU A 53 0.19 -10.43 -3.75
CA LEU A 53 1.04 -9.26 -3.51
C LEU A 53 2.18 -9.66 -2.57
N GLY A 54 3.40 -9.31 -2.93
CA GLY A 54 4.59 -9.53 -2.12
C GLY A 54 5.64 -8.46 -2.34
N GLY A 55 6.77 -8.59 -1.65
CA GLY A 55 7.84 -7.61 -1.79
C GLY A 55 8.90 -7.62 -0.70
N THR A 56 9.75 -6.61 -0.77
CA THR A 56 10.78 -6.32 0.23
C THR A 56 10.79 -4.84 0.55
N VAL A 57 11.06 -4.51 1.81
CA VAL A 57 11.36 -3.15 2.24
C VAL A 57 12.75 -3.12 2.85
N VAL A 58 13.55 -2.12 2.50
CA VAL A 58 14.89 -1.91 3.04
C VAL A 58 14.91 -0.54 3.69
N PHE A 59 15.25 -0.50 4.98
CA PHE A 59 15.47 0.74 5.73
C PHE A 59 16.97 1.00 5.84
N TYR A 60 17.35 2.26 5.69
CA TYR A 60 18.73 2.71 5.79
C TYR A 60 18.89 3.60 7.02
N GLY A 61 19.74 3.19 7.95
CA GLY A 61 20.15 4.02 9.08
C GLY A 61 21.31 4.92 8.65
N ILE A 62 21.10 6.23 8.69
CA ILE A 62 22.11 7.23 8.31
C ILE A 62 22.68 7.87 9.57
N ASP A 63 24.00 8.01 9.65
CA ASP A 63 24.65 8.87 10.63
C ASP A 63 24.45 10.33 10.24
N GLY A 64 23.73 11.08 11.08
CA GLY A 64 23.42 12.50 10.85
C GLY A 64 24.65 13.42 10.84
N HIS A 65 25.80 12.99 11.39
CA HIS A 65 27.03 13.78 11.35
C HIS A 65 27.86 13.54 10.10
N SER A 66 28.09 12.27 9.75
CA SER A 66 28.95 11.93 8.61
C SER A 66 28.20 11.81 7.29
N GLN A 67 26.85 11.83 7.31
CA GLN A 67 26.00 11.54 6.15
C GLN A 67 26.36 10.21 5.47
N ARG A 68 26.66 9.20 6.28
CA ARG A 68 26.99 7.85 5.80
C ARG A 68 25.91 6.85 6.21
N VAL A 69 25.67 5.87 5.35
CA VAL A 69 24.86 4.70 5.70
C VAL A 69 25.63 3.89 6.73
N MET A 70 25.04 3.72 7.91
CA MET A 70 25.56 2.91 9.02
C MET A 70 24.89 1.55 9.10
N VAL A 71 23.63 1.48 8.70
CA VAL A 71 22.78 0.29 8.83
C VAL A 71 21.97 0.11 7.55
N VAL A 72 21.88 -1.14 7.09
CA VAL A 72 20.97 -1.55 6.01
C VAL A 72 20.14 -2.71 6.56
N GLU A 73 18.85 -2.49 6.73
CA GLU A 73 17.92 -3.43 7.34
C GLU A 73 16.88 -3.89 6.30
N PRO A 74 17.13 -5.02 5.60
CA PRO A 74 16.17 -5.59 4.68
C PRO A 74 15.11 -6.44 5.41
N HIS A 75 13.86 -6.27 5.01
CA HIS A 75 12.73 -7.04 5.51
C HIS A 75 11.84 -7.54 4.36
N THR A 76 11.30 -8.74 4.51
CA THR A 76 10.22 -9.24 3.67
C THR A 76 8.92 -8.53 4.03
N VAL A 77 8.13 -8.17 3.01
CA VAL A 77 6.75 -7.70 3.18
C VAL A 77 5.87 -8.91 3.53
N LEU A 78 5.34 -8.95 4.75
CA LEU A 78 4.50 -10.03 5.25
C LEU A 78 3.03 -9.58 5.32
N ARG A 79 2.13 -10.50 4.98
CA ARG A 79 0.67 -10.30 5.04
C ARG A 79 0.22 -8.96 4.40
N PRO A 80 0.69 -8.62 3.18
CA PRO A 80 0.29 -7.35 2.58
C PRO A 80 -1.17 -7.38 2.16
N HIS A 81 -1.87 -6.28 2.37
CA HIS A 81 -3.23 -6.08 1.88
C HIS A 81 -3.48 -4.62 1.51
N MET A 82 -4.39 -4.42 0.55
CA MET A 82 -4.77 -3.10 0.07
C MET A 82 -6.13 -2.69 0.66
N GLU A 83 -6.20 -1.46 1.17
CA GLU A 83 -7.40 -0.76 1.57
C GLU A 83 -7.50 0.54 0.76
N GLY A 84 -8.21 0.49 -0.36
CA GLY A 84 -8.29 1.61 -1.30
C GLY A 84 -6.91 1.95 -1.89
N ASN A 85 -6.35 3.11 -1.51
CA ASN A 85 -5.01 3.53 -1.89
C ASN A 85 -3.96 3.30 -0.79
N THR A 86 -4.29 2.55 0.26
CA THR A 86 -3.37 2.25 1.35
C THR A 86 -2.92 0.80 1.26
N LEU A 87 -1.61 0.57 1.23
CA LEU A 87 -1.01 -0.74 1.51
C LEU A 87 -0.69 -0.81 3.00
N LEU A 88 -1.18 -1.86 3.64
CA LEU A 88 -0.79 -2.26 4.98
C LEU A 88 -0.02 -3.56 4.88
N PHE A 89 1.07 -3.67 5.61
CA PHE A 89 1.84 -4.90 5.72
C PHE A 89 2.59 -4.96 7.04
N GLU A 90 3.22 -6.09 7.28
CA GLU A 90 4.07 -6.30 8.44
C GLU A 90 5.49 -6.69 8.05
N MET A 91 6.42 -6.46 8.97
CA MET A 91 7.78 -6.95 8.87
C MET A 91 8.24 -7.49 10.23
N LYS A 92 9.11 -8.50 10.22
CA LYS A 92 9.75 -8.98 11.44
C LYS A 92 10.72 -7.94 11.97
N MET A 93 10.63 -7.64 13.26
CA MET A 93 11.51 -6.69 13.94
C MET A 93 11.71 -7.09 15.40
N ASP A 94 12.92 -7.54 15.74
CA ASP A 94 13.23 -8.10 17.06
C ASP A 94 13.04 -7.11 18.21
N ARG A 95 13.15 -5.81 17.91
CA ARG A 95 13.04 -4.73 18.90
C ARG A 95 11.59 -4.31 19.20
N VAL A 96 10.60 -4.82 18.46
CA VAL A 96 9.19 -4.49 18.64
C VAL A 96 8.48 -5.59 19.45
N PRO A 97 7.67 -5.25 20.47
CA PRO A 97 6.88 -6.23 21.20
C PRO A 97 6.01 -7.08 20.27
N GLY A 98 6.12 -8.41 20.37
CA GLY A 98 5.46 -9.35 19.47
C GLY A 98 6.28 -9.73 18.22
N GLY A 99 7.43 -9.09 17.99
CA GLY A 99 8.38 -9.45 16.94
C GLY A 99 8.00 -9.00 15.53
N PHE A 100 6.92 -8.22 15.40
CA PHE A 100 6.44 -7.69 14.12
C PHE A 100 6.10 -6.21 14.26
N ALA A 101 6.47 -5.41 13.25
CA ALA A 101 6.07 -4.02 13.12
C ALA A 101 5.11 -3.88 11.93
N ARG A 102 4.03 -3.12 12.11
CA ARG A 102 3.12 -2.76 11.03
C ARG A 102 3.61 -1.52 10.31
N VAL A 103 3.46 -1.53 9.00
CA VAL A 103 3.83 -0.44 8.11
C VAL A 103 2.64 -0.06 7.27
N LYS A 104 2.44 1.25 7.14
CA LYS A 104 1.42 1.84 6.29
C LYS A 104 2.09 2.60 5.15
N VAL A 105 1.64 2.33 3.93
CA VAL A 105 2.01 3.07 2.73
C VAL A 105 0.74 3.65 2.11
N VAL A 106 0.67 4.97 1.94
CA VAL A 106 -0.46 5.64 1.30
C VAL A 106 -0.03 6.11 -0.08
N PHE A 107 -0.67 5.64 -1.14
CA PHE A 107 -0.38 6.03 -2.51
C PHE A 107 -1.21 7.25 -2.90
N ASP A 108 -0.55 8.41 -2.99
CA ASP A 108 -1.18 9.67 -3.41
C ASP A 108 -1.41 9.70 -4.92
N SER A 109 -0.48 9.10 -5.68
CA SER A 109 -0.56 8.97 -7.14
C SER A 109 0.14 7.70 -7.63
N GLU A 110 0.18 7.48 -8.94
CA GLU A 110 0.94 6.37 -9.54
C GLU A 110 2.45 6.49 -9.35
N THR A 111 2.96 7.65 -8.93
CA THR A 111 4.40 7.93 -8.81
C THR A 111 4.84 8.41 -7.43
N LYS A 112 3.90 8.68 -6.52
CA LYS A 112 4.16 9.19 -5.17
C LYS A 112 3.36 8.43 -4.12
N ALA A 113 4.00 8.19 -2.98
CA ALA A 113 3.38 7.61 -1.81
C ALA A 113 4.07 8.11 -0.52
N GLU A 114 3.43 7.92 0.62
CA GLU A 114 4.04 8.14 1.94
C GLU A 114 4.15 6.81 2.69
N ILE A 115 5.28 6.56 3.34
CA ILE A 115 5.49 5.39 4.20
C ILE A 115 5.68 5.79 5.65
N LYS A 116 5.04 5.05 6.56
CA LYS A 116 5.20 5.20 8.01
C LYS A 116 5.19 3.84 8.72
N CYS A 117 6.13 3.64 9.63
CA CYS A 117 6.04 2.55 10.60
C CYS A 117 5.09 2.94 11.75
N LEU A 118 4.10 2.09 12.02
CA LEU A 118 3.07 2.35 13.03
C LEU A 118 3.50 1.95 14.44
N ASP A 119 4.46 1.03 14.54
CA ASP A 119 4.88 0.42 15.82
C ASP A 119 6.34 0.76 16.18
N CYS A 120 7.01 1.65 15.43
CA CYS A 120 8.41 2.04 15.64
C CYS A 120 8.60 3.24 16.60
N GLY A 121 7.58 3.58 17.40
CA GLY A 121 7.59 4.71 18.32
C GLY A 121 6.99 5.99 17.73
N ALA A 122 6.70 6.96 18.61
CA ALA A 122 6.01 8.20 18.25
C ALA A 122 6.83 9.10 17.30
N ASP A 123 8.16 9.04 17.41
CA ASP A 123 9.10 9.83 16.62
C ASP A 123 9.50 9.15 15.30
N SER A 124 8.87 8.02 14.94
CA SER A 124 9.13 7.36 13.66
C SER A 124 8.80 8.33 12.51
N PRO A 125 9.76 8.63 11.62
CA PRO A 125 9.54 9.56 10.53
C PRO A 125 8.54 8.98 9.53
N THR A 126 7.80 9.89 8.87
CA THR A 126 7.11 9.60 7.60
C THR A 126 8.06 9.98 6.47
N ALA A 127 8.14 9.15 5.43
CA ALA A 127 8.98 9.43 4.27
C ALA A 127 8.16 9.43 2.97
N GLU A 128 8.44 10.38 2.07
CA GLU A 128 7.87 10.39 0.71
C GLU A 128 8.63 9.36 -0.15
N LEU A 129 7.89 8.38 -0.69
CA LEU A 129 8.34 7.42 -1.67
C LEU A 129 8.03 7.92 -3.08
N VAL A 130 9.03 7.87 -3.95
CA VAL A 130 8.89 8.13 -5.38
C VAL A 130 9.07 6.84 -6.17
N LYS A 131 8.15 6.55 -7.09
CA LYS A 131 8.24 5.40 -7.98
C LYS A 131 9.41 5.57 -8.94
N GLN A 132 10.27 4.57 -9.00
CA GLN A 132 11.41 4.56 -9.90
C GLN A 132 10.98 4.08 -11.28
N THR A 133 10.99 4.97 -12.26
CA THR A 133 10.70 4.68 -13.66
C THR A 133 11.99 4.36 -14.39
N GLY A 134 12.44 3.10 -14.24
CA GLY A 134 13.51 2.52 -15.03
C GLY A 134 14.79 2.26 -14.25
N GLN A 135 14.96 1.01 -13.81
CA GLN A 135 16.28 0.37 -13.64
C GLN A 135 16.18 -1.15 -13.36
N LEU A 136 15.14 -1.83 -13.86
CA LEU A 136 15.14 -3.30 -14.01
C LEU A 136 15.72 -3.69 -15.38
N GLN A 137 16.84 -3.11 -15.78
CA GLN A 137 17.64 -3.57 -16.94
C GLN A 137 19.12 -3.21 -16.76
N ARG A 138 19.87 -4.13 -16.14
CA ARG A 138 21.18 -4.65 -16.57
C ARG A 138 21.88 -5.32 -15.40
N GLN A 139 21.77 -6.64 -15.35
CA GLN A 139 22.89 -7.53 -15.05
C GLN A 139 22.85 -8.66 -16.09
#